data_AF-A0A950YCT3-F1
#
_entry.id   AF-A0A950YCT3-F1
#
_cell.length_a   1.000
_cell.length_b   1.000
_cell.length_c   1.000
_cell.angle_alpha   90.00
_cell.angle_beta   90.00
_cell.angle_gamma   90.00
#
_symmetry.space_group_name_H-M   'P 1'
#
loop_
_entity.id
_entity.type
_entity.pdbx_description
1 polymer ?
#
loop_
_entity_poly.entity_id
_entity_poly.type
_entity_poly.pdbx_seq_one_letter_code
_entity_poly.pdbx_strand_id
1 'polypeptide(L)'
;MVISGAFVGTTVSGATVVLWHELAGQPSFTQVSQTTTDSAGHYSFALGPGAVMADQAWYASANGVKSATIEQLVMALVGLSSSSHAVTVGHSLVLRGHVTPSHAGQTVLIEQSRGAAWHVIARARLGSGSSYAVSHRFSQAGAIELRTVLPGDQRNGKSVSRSLKVTVKR
;
A
#
# COMPACT_ATOMS: atom_id res chain seq x y z
N MET A 1 -10.78 -11.18 8.21
CA MET A 1 -10.57 -10.26 9.36
C MET A 1 -11.91 -10.03 10.03
N VAL A 2 -11.95 -9.81 11.34
CA VAL A 2 -13.18 -9.43 12.05
C VAL A 2 -13.02 -8.04 12.64
N ILE A 3 -14.01 -7.17 12.44
CA ILE A 3 -14.15 -5.90 13.16
C ILE A 3 -15.44 -6.00 13.98
N SER A 4 -15.35 -5.75 15.28
CA SER A 4 -16.50 -5.83 16.19
C SER A 4 -16.49 -4.69 17.20
N GLY A 5 -17.62 -4.49 17.84
CA GLY A 5 -17.79 -3.47 18.86
C GLY A 5 -19.17 -3.56 19.52
N ALA A 6 -19.48 -2.56 20.33
CA ALA A 6 -20.79 -2.42 20.95
C ALA A 6 -21.30 -0.99 20.74
N PHE A 7 -22.57 -0.88 20.35
CA PHE A 7 -23.29 0.37 20.40
C PHE A 7 -23.97 0.50 21.76
N VAL A 8 -23.67 1.59 22.48
CA VAL A 8 -24.21 1.87 23.81
C VAL A 8 -25.15 3.06 23.74
N GLY A 9 -26.32 2.94 24.37
CA GLY A 9 -27.40 3.92 24.33
C GLY A 9 -28.70 3.38 24.93
N THR A 10 -29.80 4.09 24.76
CA THR A 10 -31.11 3.71 25.32
C THR A 10 -31.85 2.67 24.47
N THR A 11 -31.64 2.67 23.16
CA THR A 11 -32.19 1.67 22.23
C THR A 11 -31.04 1.07 21.43
N VAL A 12 -30.52 -0.06 21.93
CA VAL A 12 -29.32 -0.69 21.35
C VAL A 12 -29.63 -1.89 20.48
N SER A 13 -30.80 -2.52 20.60
CA SER A 13 -31.18 -3.69 19.80
C SER A 13 -31.62 -3.30 18.39
N GLY A 14 -31.12 -4.01 17.38
CA GLY A 14 -31.49 -3.79 15.98
C GLY A 14 -31.02 -2.46 15.40
N ALA A 15 -30.12 -1.75 16.09
CA ALA A 15 -29.52 -0.52 15.58
C ALA A 15 -28.67 -0.87 14.34
N THR A 16 -28.88 -0.12 13.27
CA THR A 16 -28.08 -0.27 12.05
C THR A 16 -26.67 0.30 12.28
N VAL A 17 -25.65 -0.53 12.07
CA VAL A 17 -24.24 -0.17 12.15
C VAL A 17 -23.64 -0.25 10.75
N VAL A 18 -23.05 0.84 10.30
CA VAL A 18 -22.34 0.92 9.01
C VAL A 18 -20.84 0.95 9.26
N LEU A 19 -20.11 0.09 8.58
CA LEU A 19 -18.66 0.05 8.58
C LEU A 19 -18.12 0.88 7.41
N TRP A 20 -17.21 1.79 7.72
CA TRP A 20 -16.56 2.67 6.75
C TRP A 20 -15.07 2.39 6.71
N HIS A 21 -14.46 2.54 5.53
CA HIS A 21 -13.02 2.54 5.39
C HIS A 21 -12.50 3.65 4.48
N GLU A 22 -11.26 4.06 4.69
CA GLU A 22 -10.51 4.90 3.76
C GLU A 22 -9.20 4.19 3.41
N LEU A 23 -8.95 3.98 2.12
CA LEU A 23 -7.67 3.46 1.65
C LEU A 23 -6.65 4.59 1.55
N ALA A 24 -5.38 4.32 1.84
CA ALA A 24 -4.31 5.30 1.71
C ALA A 24 -4.28 5.94 0.31
N GLY A 25 -4.38 7.27 0.27
CA GLY A 25 -4.41 8.06 -0.97
C GLY A 25 -5.81 8.32 -1.55
N GLN A 26 -6.88 7.76 -0.96
CA GLN A 26 -8.24 8.19 -1.25
C GLN A 26 -8.62 9.41 -0.40
N PRO A 27 -9.41 10.35 -0.93
CA PRO A 27 -9.74 11.59 -0.22
C PRO A 27 -10.82 11.44 0.86
N SER A 28 -11.48 10.27 0.93
CA SER A 28 -12.67 10.10 1.77
C SER A 28 -12.94 8.65 2.13
N PHE A 29 -13.59 8.44 3.27
CA PHE A 29 -14.14 7.15 3.67
C PHE A 29 -15.29 6.73 2.74
N THR A 30 -15.37 5.44 2.45
CA THR A 30 -16.46 4.80 1.72
C THR A 30 -17.07 3.67 2.55
N GLN A 31 -18.35 3.38 2.32
CA GLN A 31 -19.06 2.32 3.04
C GLN A 31 -18.60 0.95 2.54
N VAL A 32 -18.22 0.08 3.47
CA VAL A 32 -17.76 -1.29 3.18
C VAL A 32 -18.87 -2.29 3.39
N SER A 33 -19.58 -2.18 4.51
CA SER A 33 -20.58 -3.14 4.93
C SER A 33 -21.55 -2.54 5.94
N GLN A 34 -22.65 -3.22 6.19
CA GLN A 34 -23.66 -2.85 7.18
C GLN A 34 -24.15 -4.10 7.91
N THR A 35 -24.42 -3.96 9.20
CA THR A 35 -25.02 -5.00 10.04
C THR A 35 -25.99 -4.37 11.03
N THR A 36 -26.66 -5.19 11.83
CA THR A 36 -27.47 -4.74 12.97
C THR A 36 -26.88 -5.25 14.27
N THR A 37 -27.06 -4.48 15.33
CA THR A 37 -26.71 -4.92 16.67
C THR A 37 -27.65 -6.02 17.20
N ASP A 38 -27.13 -6.86 18.08
CA ASP A 38 -27.93 -7.81 18.86
C ASP A 38 -28.67 -7.11 20.02
N SER A 39 -29.39 -7.90 20.84
CA SER A 39 -30.15 -7.39 21.99
C SER A 39 -29.31 -6.71 23.06
N ALA A 40 -28.00 -6.97 23.10
CA ALA A 40 -27.04 -6.34 24.01
C ALA A 40 -26.28 -5.17 23.35
N GLY A 41 -26.56 -4.85 22.08
CA GLY A 41 -25.90 -3.78 21.35
C GLY A 41 -24.61 -4.19 20.66
N HIS A 42 -24.23 -5.48 20.68
CA HIS A 42 -23.00 -5.94 20.03
C HIS A 42 -23.18 -6.09 18.53
N TYR A 43 -22.12 -5.81 17.78
CA TYR A 43 -22.07 -6.02 16.34
C TYR A 43 -20.73 -6.60 15.91
N SER A 44 -20.72 -7.28 14.77
CA SER A 44 -19.50 -7.76 14.12
C SER A 44 -19.62 -7.73 12.60
N PHE A 45 -18.47 -7.54 11.95
CA PHE A 45 -18.28 -7.59 10.52
C PHE A 45 -17.22 -8.63 10.21
N ALA A 46 -17.58 -9.68 9.47
CA ALA A 46 -16.64 -10.65 8.94
C ALA A 46 -16.25 -10.23 7.52
N LEU A 47 -15.01 -9.78 7.36
CA LEU A 47 -14.49 -9.35 6.07
C LEU A 47 -13.68 -10.48 5.42
N GLY A 48 -13.97 -10.73 4.13
CA GLY A 48 -13.34 -11.79 3.34
C GLY A 48 -11.83 -11.58 3.11
N PRO A 49 -11.14 -12.59 2.56
CA PRO A 49 -9.76 -12.45 2.11
C PRO A 49 -9.63 -11.28 1.13
N GLY A 50 -8.63 -10.42 1.33
CA GLY A 50 -8.47 -9.20 0.52
C GLY A 50 -9.25 -7.98 1.02
N ALA A 51 -9.91 -8.04 2.19
CA ALA A 51 -10.43 -6.81 2.82
C ALA A 51 -9.35 -5.91 3.43
N VAL A 52 -8.12 -6.41 3.52
CA VAL A 52 -6.94 -5.65 3.91
C VAL A 52 -5.98 -5.73 2.73
N MET A 53 -6.24 -4.91 1.73
CA MET A 53 -5.44 -4.79 0.51
C MET A 53 -4.70 -3.48 0.44
N ALA A 54 -4.69 -2.65 1.47
CA ALA A 54 -3.84 -1.48 1.61
C ALA A 54 -3.82 -1.09 3.08
N ASP A 55 -2.99 -0.12 3.43
CA ASP A 55 -3.12 0.59 4.68
C ASP A 55 -4.43 1.39 4.64
N GLN A 56 -5.18 1.28 5.72
CA GLN A 56 -6.57 1.69 5.72
C GLN A 56 -7.02 2.10 7.12
N ALA A 57 -7.88 3.11 7.15
CA ALA A 57 -8.52 3.56 8.37
C ALA A 57 -9.95 3.04 8.40
N TRP A 58 -10.45 2.68 9.58
CA TRP A 58 -11.79 2.13 9.78
C TRP A 58 -12.53 2.91 10.86
N TYR A 59 -13.82 3.14 10.65
CA TYR A 59 -14.72 3.50 11.74
C TYR A 59 -16.09 2.85 11.54
N ALA A 60 -16.81 2.66 12.65
CA ALA A 60 -18.22 2.27 12.62
C ALA A 60 -19.09 3.48 12.94
N SER A 61 -20.27 3.56 12.33
CA SER A 61 -21.26 4.57 12.67
C SER A 61 -22.63 3.95 12.87
N ALA A 62 -23.38 4.46 13.84
CA ALA A 62 -24.77 4.09 14.09
C ALA A 62 -25.52 5.34 14.58
N ASN A 63 -26.76 5.56 14.13
CA ASN A 63 -27.63 6.65 14.59
C ASN A 63 -26.95 8.04 14.65
N GLY A 64 -26.12 8.37 13.65
CA GLY A 64 -25.43 9.67 13.55
C GLY A 64 -24.18 9.81 14.42
N VAL A 65 -23.83 8.84 15.27
CA VAL A 65 -22.55 8.83 16.00
C VAL A 65 -21.51 7.97 15.30
N LYS A 66 -20.23 8.31 15.50
CA LYS A 66 -19.07 7.60 14.94
C LYS A 66 -18.18 7.07 16.06
N SER A 67 -17.63 5.87 15.87
CA SER A 67 -16.55 5.36 16.72
C SER A 67 -15.27 6.17 16.52
N ALA A 68 -14.27 5.94 17.38
CA ALA A 68 -12.91 6.30 17.04
C ALA A 68 -12.49 5.62 15.72
N THR A 69 -11.64 6.31 14.96
CA THR A 69 -11.01 5.76 13.76
C THR A 69 -9.84 4.87 14.18
N ILE A 70 -9.82 3.63 13.69
CA ILE A 70 -8.71 2.69 13.87
C ILE A 70 -7.90 2.66 12.59
N GLU A 71 -6.61 2.94 12.69
CA GLU A 71 -5.66 2.78 11.58
C GLU A 71 -5.11 1.36 11.58
N GLN A 72 -5.20 0.70 10.43
CA GLN A 72 -4.61 -0.60 10.18
C GLN A 72 -3.45 -0.44 9.20
N LEU A 73 -2.24 -0.59 9.73
CA LEU A 73 -1.00 -0.46 8.98
C LEU A 73 -0.49 -1.82 8.53
N VAL A 74 0.05 -1.91 7.30
CA VAL A 74 0.59 -3.16 6.76
C VAL A 74 1.98 -2.94 6.18
N MET A 75 2.95 -3.75 6.61
CA MET A 75 4.24 -3.77 5.93
C MET A 75 4.07 -4.30 4.51
N ALA A 76 4.47 -3.51 3.52
CA ALA A 76 4.31 -3.86 2.12
C ALA A 76 5.47 -4.72 1.62
N LEU A 77 5.15 -5.82 0.95
CA LEU A 77 6.06 -6.55 0.10
C LEU A 77 6.25 -5.78 -1.22
N VAL A 78 7.46 -5.26 -1.42
CA VAL A 78 7.83 -4.50 -2.62
C VAL A 78 8.66 -5.38 -3.56
N GLY A 79 8.20 -5.57 -4.79
CA GLY A 79 8.94 -6.25 -5.85
C GLY A 79 9.77 -5.29 -6.72
N LEU A 80 10.90 -5.77 -7.23
CA LEU A 80 11.67 -5.15 -8.30
C LEU A 80 12.23 -6.22 -9.23
N SER A 81 12.09 -6.00 -10.53
CA SER A 81 12.66 -6.80 -11.61
C SER A 81 13.02 -5.89 -12.79
N SER A 82 13.91 -6.35 -13.67
CA SER A 82 14.28 -5.63 -14.89
C SER A 82 13.87 -6.43 -16.14
N SER A 83 13.82 -5.78 -17.30
CA SER A 83 13.65 -6.49 -18.58
C SER A 83 14.87 -7.32 -18.97
N SER A 84 16.05 -6.97 -18.45
CA SER A 84 17.32 -7.67 -18.65
C SER A 84 18.25 -7.43 -17.45
N HIS A 85 19.14 -8.38 -17.18
CA HIS A 85 20.22 -8.20 -16.17
C HIS A 85 21.45 -7.49 -16.73
N ALA A 86 21.41 -7.06 -17.99
CA ALA A 86 22.43 -6.20 -18.60
C ALA A 86 21.83 -5.20 -19.60
N VAL A 87 22.46 -4.03 -19.70
CA VAL A 87 22.07 -2.95 -20.63
C VAL A 87 23.31 -2.17 -21.07
N THR A 88 23.35 -1.64 -22.29
CA THR A 88 24.43 -0.76 -22.76
C THR A 88 24.19 0.67 -22.29
N VAL A 89 25.25 1.45 -22.04
CA VAL A 89 25.15 2.88 -21.72
C VAL A 89 24.27 3.59 -22.75
N GLY A 90 23.39 4.48 -22.28
CA GLY A 90 22.45 5.22 -23.12
C GLY A 90 21.24 4.42 -23.61
N HIS A 91 21.25 3.09 -23.51
CA HIS A 91 20.09 2.26 -23.82
C HIS A 91 19.11 2.20 -22.64
N SER A 92 17.84 2.00 -22.98
CA SER A 92 16.75 1.93 -22.00
C SER A 92 16.64 0.54 -21.38
N LEU A 93 16.59 0.49 -20.06
CA LEU A 93 16.22 -0.68 -19.27
C LEU A 93 14.85 -0.45 -18.62
N VAL A 94 13.93 -1.40 -18.77
CA VAL A 94 12.63 -1.33 -18.09
C VAL A 94 12.76 -1.96 -16.71
N LEU A 95 12.45 -1.18 -15.68
CA LEU A 95 12.37 -1.62 -14.29
C LEU A 95 10.89 -1.71 -13.92
N ARG A 96 10.47 -2.82 -13.33
CA ARG A 96 9.06 -3.08 -13.00
C ARG A 96 8.91 -3.88 -11.72
N GLY A 97 7.74 -3.77 -11.11
CA GLY A 97 7.40 -4.54 -9.93
C GLY A 97 5.96 -4.37 -9.51
N HIS A 98 5.63 -4.99 -8.38
CA HIS A 98 4.33 -4.96 -7.74
C HIS A 98 4.51 -4.69 -6.24
N VAL A 99 3.55 -4.00 -5.63
CA VAL A 99 3.50 -3.77 -4.18
C VAL A 99 2.28 -4.47 -3.61
N THR A 100 2.50 -5.36 -2.64
CA THR A 100 1.43 -6.10 -1.94
C THR A 100 1.51 -5.85 -0.44
N PRO A 101 0.42 -5.48 0.25
CA PRO A 101 -0.91 -5.19 -0.29
C PRO A 101 -0.90 -4.00 -1.28
N SER A 102 -1.99 -3.82 -2.03
CA SER A 102 -2.15 -2.74 -3.01
C SER A 102 -1.90 -1.36 -2.43
N HIS A 103 -1.06 -0.58 -3.09
CA HIS A 103 -0.82 0.84 -2.81
C HIS A 103 -1.10 1.67 -4.06
N ALA A 104 -2.11 1.26 -4.83
CA ALA A 104 -2.58 1.97 -6.01
C ALA A 104 -2.85 3.44 -5.66
N GLY A 105 -2.17 4.38 -6.31
CA GLY A 105 -2.20 5.76 -5.79
C GLY A 105 -0.84 6.31 -5.43
N GLN A 106 0.09 5.45 -5.04
CA GLN A 106 1.34 5.90 -4.47
C GLN A 106 2.49 5.90 -5.47
N THR A 107 3.56 6.59 -5.12
CA THR A 107 4.79 6.65 -5.92
C THR A 107 5.88 5.85 -5.21
N VAL A 108 6.44 4.87 -5.92
CA VAL A 108 7.66 4.19 -5.48
C VAL A 108 8.90 4.90 -6.01
N LEU A 109 10.00 4.80 -5.27
CA LEU A 109 11.32 5.30 -5.64
C LEU A 109 12.18 4.12 -6.08
N ILE A 110 12.87 4.26 -7.20
CA ILE A 110 13.92 3.32 -7.60
C ILE A 110 15.24 3.95 -7.18
N GLU A 111 16.01 3.24 -6.37
CA GLU A 111 17.30 3.66 -5.87
C GLU A 111 18.44 2.80 -6.43
N GLN A 112 19.58 3.43 -6.67
CA GLN A 112 20.84 2.78 -7.01
C GLN A 112 21.82 2.92 -5.83
N SER A 113 22.52 1.84 -5.50
CA SER A 113 23.63 1.88 -4.55
C SER A 113 24.84 2.61 -5.14
N ARG A 114 25.40 3.56 -4.38
CA ARG A 114 26.63 4.29 -4.70
C ARG A 114 27.47 4.41 -3.42
N GLY A 115 28.51 3.58 -3.31
CA GLY A 115 29.29 3.48 -2.07
C GLY A 115 28.43 2.96 -0.91
N ALA A 116 28.38 3.72 0.18
CA ALA A 116 27.57 3.37 1.36
C ALA A 116 26.13 3.92 1.31
N ALA A 117 25.77 4.67 0.27
CA ALA A 117 24.48 5.37 0.18
C ALA A 117 23.62 4.86 -0.98
N TRP A 118 22.31 5.05 -0.86
CA TRP A 118 21.34 4.77 -1.90
C TRP A 118 20.81 6.08 -2.47
N HIS A 119 20.77 6.19 -3.80
CA HIS A 119 20.35 7.40 -4.49
C HIS A 119 19.17 7.12 -5.42
N VAL A 120 18.14 7.96 -5.37
CA VAL A 120 16.98 7.85 -6.25
C VAL A 120 17.39 8.13 -7.70
N ILE A 121 17.10 7.19 -8.61
CA ILE A 121 17.37 7.30 -10.05
C ILE A 121 16.10 7.39 -10.89
N ALA A 122 14.96 6.94 -10.35
CA ALA A 122 13.66 7.02 -11.00
C ALA A 122 12.54 7.01 -9.98
N ARG A 123 11.36 7.46 -10.40
CA ARG A 123 10.10 7.41 -9.64
C ARG A 123 9.06 6.76 -10.52
N ALA A 124 8.21 5.93 -9.94
CA ALA A 124 7.13 5.29 -10.68
C ALA A 124 5.82 5.31 -9.87
N ARG A 125 4.74 5.72 -10.53
CA ARG A 125 3.41 5.77 -9.94
C ARG A 125 2.77 4.38 -10.04
N LEU A 126 2.28 3.86 -8.92
CA LEU A 126 1.55 2.60 -8.88
C LEU A 126 0.19 2.77 -9.57
N GLY A 127 -0.10 1.88 -10.52
CA GLY A 127 -1.39 1.78 -11.18
C GLY A 127 -2.47 1.21 -10.27
N SER A 128 -3.69 1.05 -10.80
CA SER A 128 -4.85 0.51 -10.06
C SER A 128 -4.62 -0.88 -9.47
N GLY A 129 -3.83 -1.72 -10.15
CA GLY A 129 -3.41 -3.04 -9.67
C GLY A 129 -2.07 -3.02 -8.91
N SER A 130 -1.67 -1.89 -8.30
CA SER A 130 -0.43 -1.75 -7.51
C SER A 130 0.86 -2.20 -8.21
N SER A 131 0.86 -2.12 -9.54
CA SER A 131 2.02 -2.43 -10.38
C SER A 131 2.65 -1.15 -10.88
N TYR A 132 3.96 -1.20 -11.14
CA TYR A 132 4.68 -0.10 -11.77
C TYR A 132 5.65 -0.61 -12.82
N ALA A 133 5.93 0.23 -13.81
CA ALA A 133 7.01 0.08 -14.76
C ALA A 133 7.59 1.45 -15.09
N VAL A 134 8.91 1.54 -15.24
CA VAL A 134 9.62 2.76 -15.64
C VAL A 134 10.82 2.41 -16.50
N SER A 135 11.05 3.19 -17.55
CA SER A 135 12.26 3.08 -18.39
C SER A 135 13.35 3.99 -17.85
N HIS A 136 14.56 3.46 -17.70
CA HIS A 136 15.72 4.24 -17.24
C HIS A 136 16.93 4.00 -18.15
N ARG A 137 17.74 5.04 -18.35
CA ARG A 137 18.99 4.99 -19.13
C ARG A 137 20.15 5.31 -18.21
N PHE A 138 21.14 4.43 -18.19
CA PHE A 138 22.36 4.63 -17.40
C PHE A 138 23.41 5.35 -18.23
N SER A 139 24.09 6.32 -17.61
CA SER A 139 25.17 7.11 -18.24
C SER A 139 26.57 6.54 -17.95
N GLN A 140 26.69 5.60 -17.02
CA GLN A 140 27.97 5.04 -16.58
C GLN A 140 27.92 3.52 -16.63
N ALA A 141 28.96 2.92 -17.23
CA ALA A 141 29.15 1.48 -17.26
C ALA A 141 29.61 0.95 -15.89
N GLY A 142 29.32 -0.31 -15.61
CA GLY A 142 29.70 -0.99 -14.37
C GLY A 142 28.62 -1.92 -13.84
N ALA A 143 28.97 -2.71 -12.83
CA ALA A 143 28.00 -3.45 -12.04
C ALA A 143 27.26 -2.48 -11.11
N ILE A 144 25.93 -2.54 -11.12
CA ILE A 144 25.08 -1.70 -10.28
C ILE A 144 24.14 -2.57 -9.47
N GLU A 145 23.73 -2.04 -8.32
CA GLU A 145 22.73 -2.64 -7.46
C GLU A 145 21.57 -1.66 -7.29
N LEU A 146 20.35 -2.17 -7.49
CA LEU A 146 19.11 -1.40 -7.52
C LEU A 146 18.15 -1.94 -6.46
N ARG A 147 17.30 -1.06 -5.92
CA ARG A 147 16.14 -1.46 -5.11
C ARG A 147 14.97 -0.53 -5.36
N THR A 148 13.77 -1.02 -5.06
CA THR A 148 12.58 -0.18 -5.01
C THR A 148 12.21 0.09 -3.57
N VAL A 149 11.83 1.33 -3.30
CA VAL A 149 11.37 1.81 -2.00
C VAL A 149 9.94 2.29 -2.16
N LEU A 150 9.05 1.77 -1.32
CA LEU A 150 7.80 2.43 -1.00
C LEU A 150 8.09 3.37 0.19
N PRO A 151 8.05 4.70 -0.01
CA PRO A 151 8.25 5.63 1.09
C PRO A 151 7.24 5.38 2.21
N GLY A 152 7.68 5.56 3.45
CA GLY A 152 6.72 5.70 4.54
C GLY A 152 5.99 7.03 4.43
N ASP A 153 4.81 7.12 5.00
CA ASP A 153 4.05 8.36 5.16
C ASP A 153 3.55 8.49 6.60
N GLN A 154 2.62 9.41 6.87
CA GLN A 154 2.08 9.60 8.22
C GLN A 154 1.38 8.35 8.76
N ARG A 155 1.00 7.43 7.87
CA ARG A 155 0.30 6.20 8.18
C ARG A 155 1.28 5.03 8.13
N ASN A 156 2.28 4.99 7.24
CA ASN A 156 3.05 3.77 6.97
C ASN A 156 4.55 3.86 7.25
N GLY A 157 5.14 2.73 7.64
CA GLY A 157 6.60 2.54 7.66
C GLY A 157 7.19 2.35 6.25
N LYS A 158 8.41 2.86 6.03
CA LYS A 158 9.15 2.64 4.77
C LYS A 158 9.34 1.14 4.49
N SER A 159 9.00 0.71 3.28
CA SER A 159 9.20 -0.67 2.82
C SER A 159 10.18 -0.73 1.64
N VAL A 160 11.02 -1.76 1.57
CA VAL A 160 12.07 -1.89 0.55
C VAL A 160 12.04 -3.27 -0.11
N SER A 161 12.34 -3.32 -1.41
CA SER A 161 12.50 -4.58 -2.12
C SER A 161 13.81 -5.27 -1.77
N ARG A 162 13.95 -6.53 -2.16
CA ARG A 162 15.27 -7.15 -2.35
C ARG A 162 16.08 -6.34 -3.37
N SER A 163 17.40 -6.37 -3.22
CA SER A 163 18.30 -5.77 -4.20
C SER A 163 18.33 -6.56 -5.51
N LEU A 164 18.43 -5.84 -6.62
CA LEU A 164 18.59 -6.36 -7.98
C LEU A 164 19.95 -5.93 -8.53
N LYS A 165 20.76 -6.90 -9.00
CA LYS A 165 22.04 -6.62 -9.66
C LYS A 165 21.86 -6.54 -11.17
N VAL A 166 22.45 -5.52 -11.79
CA VAL A 166 22.44 -5.30 -13.25
C VAL A 166 23.85 -4.90 -13.70
N THR A 167 24.25 -5.35 -14.89
CA THR A 167 25.52 -4.94 -15.51
C THR A 167 25.26 -3.90 -16.60
N VAL A 168 25.78 -2.68 -16.42
CA VAL A 168 25.79 -1.67 -17.47
C VAL A 168 27.06 -1.83 -18.30
N LYS A 169 26.91 -2.19 -19.57
CA LYS A 169 28.00 -2.37 -20.54
C LYS A 169 28.35 -1.04 -21.19
N ARG A 170 29.60 -0.91 -21.65
CA ARG A 170 29.99 0.19 -22.56
C ARG A 170 29.23 0.10 -23.87
#